data_AF-F8NMB9-F1
#
_entry.id   AF-F8NMB9-F1
#
_cell.length_a   1.000
_cell.length_b   1.000
_cell.length_c   1.000
_cell.angle_alpha   90.00
_cell.angle_beta   90.00
_cell.angle_gamma   90.00
#
_symmetry.space_group_name_H-M   'P 1'
#
loop_
_entity.id
_entity.type
_entity.pdbx_description
1 polymer ?
#
loop_
_entity_poly.entity_id
_entity_poly.type
_entity_poly.pdbx_seq_one_letter_code
_entity_poly.pdbx_strand_id
1 'polypeptide(L)'
;MMVKFWLPTLLTASVLSVVSCSPASPWTEDPLKHIELEAPDGSFKAHFMARGATTTNFWVKDKYGQFRDIILGFDNHTDYATDALGHPYFGPVVGRYANRIRNGTFTIPISKDASGPNKFHVPENENNGTDTLHGGLIGYDRRNWTVVEQTKHTVTFSLLDPDGFQGFPGTVHTMVTYTLMNGGAWNIKMHSVADAETPIMLSCHQYWNLEAYNETQDLTGHYAHIPSSQIIATNGLLIPNGSYVNITGTPADFNTPKSIGDSINATAPYEFCGTGCAGFDNCFIYDNKNTSAPDFSLWSVNSGIRFDAWTNQPALQLYACNGIYNASLPIPRKQDQGGPSSYYQDHSCVVIEQESYIDAINNPEYDANQIYGPGRDYVWESTYVFSVMKD
;
A
#
# COMPACT_ATOMS: atom_id res chain seq x y z
N MET A 1 20.27 -63.87 -29.17
CA MET A 1 21.56 -63.28 -28.74
C MET A 1 21.51 -61.79 -29.11
N MET A 2 20.87 -60.98 -28.25
CA MET A 2 20.58 -59.57 -28.52
C MET A 2 21.70 -58.71 -27.94
N VAL A 3 22.40 -57.98 -28.82
CA VAL A 3 23.42 -57.00 -28.45
C VAL A 3 22.71 -55.70 -28.10
N LYS A 4 22.70 -55.34 -26.80
CA LYS A 4 22.21 -54.04 -26.31
C LYS A 4 23.33 -53.00 -26.49
N PHE A 5 23.05 -51.98 -27.29
CA PHE A 5 23.87 -50.77 -27.38
C PHE A 5 23.72 -49.96 -26.08
N TRP A 6 24.85 -49.60 -25.48
CA TRP A 6 24.95 -48.61 -24.40
C TRP A 6 25.04 -47.22 -25.04
N LEU A 7 24.05 -46.35 -24.78
CA LEU A 7 24.17 -44.91 -24.96
C LEU A 7 24.67 -44.31 -23.64
N PRO A 8 25.69 -43.43 -23.64
CA PRO A 8 26.05 -42.68 -22.44
C PRO A 8 25.07 -41.52 -22.27
N THR A 9 24.42 -41.47 -21.11
CA THR A 9 23.63 -40.34 -20.63
C THR A 9 24.55 -39.14 -20.41
N LEU A 10 24.42 -38.10 -21.25
CA LEU A 10 25.00 -36.79 -20.98
C LEU A 10 24.26 -36.14 -19.80
N LEU A 11 24.90 -36.12 -18.62
CA LEU A 11 24.52 -35.19 -17.56
C LEU A 11 24.84 -33.77 -18.05
N THR A 12 23.82 -33.00 -18.40
CA THR A 12 23.94 -31.55 -18.50
C THR A 12 24.03 -30.99 -17.09
N ALA A 13 25.24 -30.71 -16.62
CA ALA A 13 25.46 -29.87 -15.46
C ALA A 13 24.99 -28.45 -15.80
N SER A 14 23.84 -28.04 -15.28
CA SER A 14 23.42 -26.65 -15.26
C SER A 14 24.40 -25.89 -14.37
N VAL A 15 25.35 -25.20 -15.01
CA VAL A 15 26.21 -24.24 -14.34
C VAL A 15 25.32 -23.10 -13.87
N LEU A 16 24.99 -23.11 -12.57
CA LEU A 16 24.53 -21.92 -11.87
C LEU A 16 25.64 -20.88 -12.03
N SER A 17 25.44 -19.94 -12.95
CA SER A 17 26.23 -18.73 -13.00
C SER A 17 25.96 -17.98 -11.71
N VAL A 18 26.85 -18.17 -10.74
CA VAL A 18 26.97 -17.29 -9.59
C VAL A 18 27.29 -15.92 -10.18
N VAL A 19 26.27 -15.06 -10.28
CA VAL A 19 26.49 -13.65 -10.55
C VAL A 19 27.32 -13.18 -9.37
N SER A 20 28.62 -13.03 -9.61
CA SER A 20 29.51 -12.38 -8.66
C SER A 20 28.95 -10.99 -8.46
N CYS A 21 28.26 -10.78 -7.34
CA CYS A 21 27.85 -9.49 -6.87
C CYS A 21 29.14 -8.70 -6.67
N SER A 22 29.51 -7.90 -7.68
CA SER A 22 30.45 -6.82 -7.44
C SER A 22 29.82 -5.98 -6.33
N PRO A 23 30.57 -5.57 -5.29
CA PRO A 23 30.00 -4.68 -4.30
C PRO A 23 29.59 -3.42 -5.06
N ALA A 24 28.27 -3.27 -5.26
CA ALA A 24 27.71 -2.03 -5.74
C ALA A 24 28.24 -0.95 -4.79
N SER A 25 28.78 0.10 -5.40
CA SER A 25 29.35 1.25 -4.71
C SER A 25 28.52 1.62 -3.48
N PRO A 26 29.13 1.88 -2.30
CA PRO A 26 28.43 2.28 -1.10
C PRO A 26 27.98 3.73 -1.25
N TRP A 27 27.03 3.96 -2.15
CA TRP A 27 26.29 5.20 -2.15
C TRP A 27 25.36 5.10 -0.94
N THR A 28 25.84 5.54 0.22
CA THR A 28 24.94 6.15 1.20
C THR A 28 24.46 7.46 0.57
N GLU A 29 23.60 7.35 -0.44
CA GLU A 29 22.79 8.49 -0.87
C GLU A 29 21.94 8.92 0.32
N ASP A 30 21.80 10.24 0.47
CA ASP A 30 20.86 10.81 1.43
C ASP A 30 19.49 10.17 1.18
N PRO A 31 18.91 9.43 2.15
CA PRO A 31 17.66 8.70 1.94
C PRO A 31 16.46 9.63 1.74
N LEU A 32 16.62 10.93 2.04
CA LEU A 32 15.63 11.97 1.82
C LEU A 32 15.85 12.70 0.48
N LYS A 33 16.90 12.34 -0.26
CA LYS A 33 17.16 12.89 -1.58
C LYS A 33 15.98 12.62 -2.50
N HIS A 34 15.60 13.68 -3.20
CA HIS A 34 14.56 13.65 -4.20
C HIS A 34 14.98 12.83 -5.43
N ILE A 35 14.12 11.90 -5.86
CA ILE A 35 14.24 11.11 -7.09
C ILE A 35 13.05 11.45 -8.00
N GLU A 36 13.32 12.17 -9.08
CA GLU A 36 12.31 12.54 -10.08
C GLU A 36 12.19 11.48 -11.16
N LEU A 37 10.97 11.04 -11.44
CA LEU A 37 10.63 10.28 -12.63
C LEU A 37 9.58 11.03 -13.46
N GLU A 38 9.69 10.92 -14.78
CA GLU A 38 8.71 11.43 -15.73
C GLU A 38 8.27 10.27 -16.63
N ALA A 39 7.01 10.22 -17.07
CA ALA A 39 6.61 9.27 -18.11
C ALA A 39 7.33 9.58 -19.44
N PRO A 40 7.66 8.58 -20.29
CA PRO A 40 8.39 8.83 -21.53
C PRO A 40 7.68 9.76 -22.52
N ASP A 41 6.36 9.89 -22.43
CA ASP A 41 5.52 10.80 -23.24
C ASP A 41 5.20 12.14 -22.54
N GLY A 42 5.75 12.38 -21.34
CA GLY A 42 5.49 13.59 -20.54
C GLY A 42 4.02 13.71 -20.07
N SER A 43 3.28 12.61 -20.02
CA SER A 43 1.88 12.60 -19.59
C SER A 43 1.71 12.86 -18.08
N PHE A 44 2.66 12.38 -17.28
CA PHE A 44 2.70 12.57 -15.82
C PHE A 44 4.12 12.46 -15.27
N LYS A 45 4.30 12.91 -14.04
CA LYS A 45 5.57 12.86 -13.31
C LYS A 45 5.35 12.60 -11.84
N ALA A 46 6.34 12.01 -11.18
CA ALA A 46 6.25 11.66 -9.77
C ALA A 46 7.62 11.81 -9.10
N HIS A 47 7.57 12.12 -7.82
CA HIS A 47 8.75 12.22 -6.98
C HIS A 47 8.76 11.09 -5.96
N PHE A 48 9.96 10.54 -5.75
CA PHE A 48 10.21 9.46 -4.81
C PHE A 48 11.38 9.80 -3.89
N MET A 49 11.50 9.06 -2.80
CA MET A 49 12.69 9.08 -1.94
C MET A 49 12.98 7.68 -1.37
N ALA A 50 14.21 7.45 -0.95
CA ALA A 50 14.64 6.13 -0.51
C ALA A 50 14.16 5.77 0.91
N ARG A 51 13.93 6.75 1.79
CA ARG A 51 13.25 6.47 3.06
C ARG A 51 11.83 5.98 2.78
N GLY A 52 11.47 4.82 3.31
CA GLY A 52 10.17 4.18 3.09
C GLY A 52 9.87 3.76 1.65
N ALA A 53 10.83 3.89 0.71
CA ALA A 53 10.56 3.86 -0.72
C ALA A 53 9.35 4.75 -1.08
N THR A 54 9.27 5.93 -0.47
CA THR A 54 8.09 6.79 -0.45
C THR A 54 7.84 7.50 -1.77
N THR A 55 6.57 7.57 -2.16
CA THR A 55 6.09 8.50 -3.21
C THR A 55 5.71 9.83 -2.54
N THR A 56 6.44 10.91 -2.81
CA THR A 56 6.25 12.21 -2.13
C THR A 56 5.33 13.15 -2.92
N ASN A 57 5.33 13.03 -4.25
CA ASN A 57 4.49 13.83 -5.13
C ASN A 57 4.07 13.02 -6.35
N PHE A 58 2.90 13.35 -6.91
CA PHE A 58 2.38 12.69 -8.10
C PHE A 58 1.53 13.66 -8.92
N TRP A 59 2.10 14.18 -10.01
CA TRP A 59 1.42 15.16 -10.86
C TRP A 59 0.83 14.53 -12.11
N VAL A 60 -0.49 14.69 -12.26
CA VAL A 60 -1.24 14.31 -13.46
C VAL A 60 -1.98 15.52 -14.02
N LYS A 61 -2.34 15.47 -15.31
CA LYS A 61 -3.11 16.55 -15.95
C LYS A 61 -4.59 16.42 -15.65
N ASP A 62 -5.22 17.54 -15.31
CA ASP A 62 -6.67 17.65 -15.20
C ASP A 62 -7.35 17.83 -16.57
N LYS A 63 -8.67 17.99 -16.57
CA LYS A 63 -9.46 18.22 -17.80
C LYS A 63 -9.15 19.53 -18.53
N TYR A 64 -8.42 20.44 -17.91
CA TYR A 64 -7.93 21.69 -18.50
C TYR A 64 -6.45 21.59 -18.92
N GLY A 65 -5.84 20.41 -18.83
CA GLY A 65 -4.46 20.15 -19.19
C GLY A 65 -3.43 20.65 -18.17
N GLN A 66 -3.86 21.06 -16.97
CA GLN A 66 -2.97 21.57 -15.92
C GLN A 66 -2.50 20.43 -15.01
N PHE A 67 -1.21 20.42 -14.68
CA PHE A 67 -0.67 19.47 -13.71
C PHE A 67 -1.15 19.77 -12.30
N ARG A 68 -1.55 18.72 -11.57
CA ARG A 68 -1.97 18.79 -10.17
C ARG A 68 -1.27 17.70 -9.37
N ASP A 69 -0.69 18.06 -8.23
CA ASP A 69 -0.16 17.08 -7.28
C ASP A 69 -1.32 16.44 -6.51
N ILE A 70 -1.69 15.22 -6.90
CA ILE A 70 -2.91 14.56 -6.41
C ILE A 70 -2.67 13.67 -5.19
N ILE A 71 -1.47 13.68 -4.61
CA ILE A 71 -1.20 12.99 -3.34
C ILE A 71 -0.79 13.95 -2.24
N LEU A 72 -1.17 13.66 -1.00
CA LEU A 72 -0.74 14.42 0.17
C LEU A 72 0.71 14.06 0.53
N GLY A 73 1.37 14.93 1.29
CA GLY A 73 2.74 14.72 1.71
C GLY A 73 3.34 15.94 2.39
N PHE A 74 4.68 15.98 2.44
CA PHE A 74 5.43 17.12 2.95
C PHE A 74 6.35 17.68 1.86
N ASP A 75 6.38 19.01 1.72
CA ASP A 75 7.39 19.66 0.87
C ASP A 75 8.78 19.60 1.52
N ASN A 76 8.84 19.60 2.85
CA ASN A 76 10.08 19.44 3.60
C ASN A 76 10.34 17.96 3.89
N HIS A 77 11.28 17.35 3.17
CA HIS A 77 11.54 15.93 3.29
C HIS A 77 12.05 15.49 4.68
N THR A 78 12.60 16.42 5.50
CA THR A 78 12.99 16.08 6.88
C THR A 78 11.79 15.69 7.75
N ASP A 79 10.59 16.15 7.40
CA ASP A 79 9.37 15.84 8.14
C ASP A 79 8.95 14.38 7.96
N TYR A 80 9.33 13.74 6.85
CA TYR A 80 9.21 12.29 6.76
C TYR A 80 10.14 11.59 7.74
N ALA A 81 11.35 12.10 7.96
CA ALA A 81 12.37 11.46 8.79
C ALA A 81 12.05 11.46 10.30
N THR A 82 11.07 12.24 10.74
CA THR A 82 10.77 12.47 12.15
C THR A 82 9.29 12.30 12.45
N ASP A 83 8.96 12.09 13.73
CA ASP A 83 7.57 11.99 14.19
C ASP A 83 7.04 13.35 14.66
N ALA A 84 7.70 14.45 14.28
CA ALA A 84 7.34 15.80 14.71
C ALA A 84 5.91 16.17 14.30
N LEU A 85 5.38 15.57 13.23
CA LEU A 85 4.01 15.74 12.74
C LEU A 85 3.16 14.46 12.90
N GLY A 86 3.49 13.60 13.86
CA GLY A 86 2.69 12.42 14.21
C GLY A 86 2.87 11.20 13.30
N HIS A 87 3.70 11.29 12.25
CA HIS A 87 3.98 10.23 11.28
C HIS A 87 2.71 9.62 10.64
N PRO A 88 2.03 10.37 9.75
CA PRO A 88 0.77 9.96 9.13
C PRO A 88 0.94 8.95 7.99
N TYR A 89 2.09 8.27 7.85
CA TYR A 89 2.37 7.34 6.74
C TYR A 89 2.09 7.90 5.33
N PHE A 90 2.55 9.12 5.02
CA PHE A 90 2.31 9.71 3.68
C PHE A 90 3.12 9.03 2.56
N GLY A 91 2.51 8.12 1.83
CA GLY A 91 3.05 7.52 0.61
C GLY A 91 4.18 6.46 0.71
N PRO A 92 4.64 5.97 1.89
CA PRO A 92 5.64 4.91 1.94
C PRO A 92 5.06 3.57 1.51
N VAL A 93 5.97 2.61 1.34
CA VAL A 93 5.64 1.19 1.45
C VAL A 93 5.52 0.83 2.94
N VAL A 94 4.40 0.23 3.32
CA VAL A 94 4.16 -0.27 4.69
C VAL A 94 4.44 -1.78 4.76
N GLY A 95 5.03 -2.23 5.87
CA GLY A 95 5.52 -3.61 6.03
C GLY A 95 6.38 -3.79 7.29
N ARG A 96 6.83 -5.00 7.63
CA ARG A 96 6.75 -6.26 6.88
C ARG A 96 5.31 -6.82 6.75
N TYR A 97 4.42 -6.34 7.59
CA TYR A 97 2.99 -6.66 7.55
C TYR A 97 2.15 -5.38 7.63
N ALA A 98 1.47 -5.04 6.54
CA ALA A 98 0.56 -3.91 6.44
C ALA A 98 -0.68 -4.12 7.33
N ASN A 99 -1.39 -3.03 7.64
CA ASN A 99 -2.53 -3.03 8.53
C ASN A 99 -2.22 -3.64 9.92
N ARG A 100 -3.27 -4.10 10.62
CA ARG A 100 -3.21 -4.51 12.03
C ARG A 100 -2.87 -5.99 12.20
N ILE A 101 -2.09 -6.29 13.24
CA ILE A 101 -1.92 -7.63 13.82
C ILE A 101 -2.48 -7.59 15.23
N ARG A 102 -3.51 -8.41 15.48
CA ARG A 102 -4.18 -8.52 16.77
C ARG A 102 -3.20 -8.85 17.89
N ASN A 103 -3.26 -8.11 18.99
CA ASN A 103 -2.48 -8.35 20.21
C ASN A 103 -0.97 -8.42 19.96
N GLY A 104 -0.47 -7.80 18.88
CA GLY A 104 0.94 -7.86 18.46
C GLY A 104 1.48 -9.28 18.34
N THR A 105 0.64 -10.28 18.03
CA THR A 105 1.06 -11.69 18.05
C THR A 105 0.50 -12.50 16.89
N PHE A 106 1.23 -13.54 16.51
CA PHE A 106 0.81 -14.53 15.51
C PHE A 106 1.54 -15.85 15.77
N THR A 107 1.17 -16.93 15.05
CA THR A 107 1.85 -18.23 15.12
C THR A 107 2.25 -18.72 13.74
N ILE A 108 3.28 -19.57 13.69
CA ILE A 108 3.64 -20.36 12.50
C ILE A 108 3.65 -21.85 12.88
N PRO A 109 2.70 -22.67 12.38
CA PRO A 109 1.65 -22.35 11.41
C PRO A 109 0.55 -21.42 11.95
N ILE A 110 -0.21 -20.79 11.05
CA ILE A 110 -1.32 -19.89 11.37
C ILE A 110 -2.34 -20.58 12.28
N SER A 111 -2.76 -19.88 13.34
CA SER A 111 -3.80 -20.35 14.25
C SER A 111 -4.72 -19.19 14.65
N LYS A 112 -5.96 -19.50 15.02
CA LYS A 112 -6.91 -18.49 15.48
C LYS A 112 -6.35 -17.79 16.72
N ASP A 113 -6.33 -16.46 16.69
CA ASP A 113 -5.93 -15.59 17.81
C ASP A 113 -4.53 -15.90 18.38
N ALA A 114 -3.62 -16.39 17.53
CA ALA A 114 -2.27 -16.82 17.93
C ALA A 114 -2.27 -17.82 19.10
N SER A 115 -3.23 -18.76 19.12
CA SER A 115 -3.41 -19.75 20.19
C SER A 115 -2.55 -21.01 20.05
N GLY A 116 -1.94 -21.22 18.88
CA GLY A 116 -1.08 -22.36 18.57
C GLY A 116 0.34 -22.30 19.16
N PRO A 117 1.14 -23.36 18.97
CA PRO A 117 2.57 -23.35 19.29
C PRO A 117 3.35 -22.39 18.36
N ASN A 118 4.61 -22.10 18.69
CA ASN A 118 5.49 -21.18 17.95
C ASN A 118 4.88 -19.77 17.79
N LYS A 119 4.48 -19.21 18.93
CA LYS A 119 3.96 -17.84 19.01
C LYS A 119 5.09 -16.83 18.91
N PHE A 120 4.91 -15.84 18.04
CA PHE A 120 5.79 -14.69 17.87
C PHE A 120 5.12 -13.44 18.42
N HIS A 121 5.95 -12.47 18.82
CA HIS A 121 5.54 -11.17 19.34
C HIS A 121 6.19 -10.08 18.50
N VAL A 122 5.38 -9.11 18.06
CA VAL A 122 5.80 -7.92 17.32
C VAL A 122 5.39 -6.67 18.11
N PRO A 123 6.14 -5.54 18.02
CA PRO A 123 5.86 -4.35 18.82
C PRO A 123 4.47 -3.77 18.58
N GLU A 124 3.76 -3.49 19.67
CA GLU A 124 2.45 -2.85 19.67
C GLU A 124 2.63 -1.34 19.61
N ASN A 125 2.06 -0.70 18.58
CA ASN A 125 2.17 0.74 18.33
C ASN A 125 0.80 1.41 18.09
N GLU A 126 -0.29 0.69 18.32
CA GLU A 126 -1.66 1.19 18.15
C GLU A 126 -2.59 0.71 19.28
N ASN A 127 -3.80 1.28 19.35
CA ASN A 127 -4.88 0.88 20.26
C ASN A 127 -4.47 0.91 21.74
N ASN A 128 -3.73 1.94 22.13
CA ASN A 128 -3.12 2.09 23.46
C ASN A 128 -2.10 0.99 23.79
N GLY A 129 -1.37 0.52 22.78
CA GLY A 129 -0.32 -0.48 22.93
C GLY A 129 -0.85 -1.90 23.03
N THR A 130 -1.98 -2.21 22.38
CA THR A 130 -2.49 -3.59 22.30
C THR A 130 -2.20 -4.22 20.96
N ASP A 131 -2.20 -3.45 19.87
CA ASP A 131 -2.11 -4.00 18.52
C ASP A 131 -0.90 -3.44 17.78
N THR A 132 -0.40 -4.22 16.82
CA THR A 132 0.64 -3.77 15.90
C THR A 132 0.00 -3.27 14.63
N LEU A 133 0.43 -2.11 14.15
CA LEU A 133 0.03 -1.49 12.90
C LEU A 133 1.26 -1.32 11.99
N HIS A 134 1.11 -1.67 10.72
CA HIS A 134 2.06 -1.44 9.63
C HIS A 134 3.50 -1.90 9.95
N GLY A 135 3.64 -3.04 10.62
CA GLY A 135 4.94 -3.65 10.93
C GLY A 135 5.60 -3.17 12.21
N GLY A 136 4.94 -2.35 13.02
CA GLY A 136 5.36 -1.98 14.38
C GLY A 136 6.06 -0.63 14.48
N LEU A 137 6.90 -0.46 15.50
CA LEU A 137 7.52 0.82 15.84
C LEU A 137 8.44 1.37 14.75
N ILE A 138 9.14 0.48 14.03
CA ILE A 138 10.03 0.83 12.92
C ILE A 138 9.71 -0.09 11.74
N GLY A 139 8.50 0.08 11.18
CA GLY A 139 8.09 -0.56 9.94
C GLY A 139 8.87 -0.10 8.71
N TYR A 140 8.56 -0.68 7.54
CA TYR A 140 9.25 -0.44 6.27
C TYR A 140 9.25 1.03 5.85
N ASP A 141 8.22 1.77 6.26
CA ASP A 141 7.99 3.19 6.04
C ASP A 141 9.02 4.12 6.71
N ARG A 142 9.59 3.67 7.84
CA ARG A 142 10.62 4.41 8.59
C ARG A 142 12.03 4.03 8.19
N ARG A 143 12.20 2.92 7.45
CA ARG A 143 13.52 2.37 7.09
C ARG A 143 14.10 3.13 5.90
N ASN A 144 15.43 3.24 5.88
CA ASN A 144 16.15 3.72 4.70
C ASN A 144 16.35 2.54 3.74
N TRP A 145 15.82 2.67 2.53
CA TRP A 145 16.04 1.72 1.46
C TRP A 145 17.28 2.14 0.66
N THR A 146 17.87 1.18 -0.06
CA THR A 146 18.96 1.44 -0.99
C THR A 146 18.42 1.56 -2.40
N VAL A 147 18.77 2.61 -3.14
CA VAL A 147 18.50 2.69 -4.58
C VAL A 147 19.46 1.75 -5.29
N VAL A 148 18.93 0.73 -5.97
CA VAL A 148 19.74 -0.27 -6.69
C VAL A 148 19.65 -0.14 -8.21
N GLU A 149 18.60 0.52 -8.71
CA GLU A 149 18.46 0.87 -10.12
C GLU A 149 17.71 2.20 -10.24
N GLN A 150 18.13 3.06 -11.18
CA GLN A 150 17.44 4.30 -11.49
C GLN A 150 17.63 4.66 -12.97
N THR A 151 16.53 5.00 -13.61
CA THR A 151 16.50 5.65 -14.94
C THR A 151 15.64 6.91 -14.86
N LYS A 152 15.30 7.53 -16.00
CA LYS A 152 14.35 8.65 -16.04
C LYS A 152 12.90 8.24 -15.76
N HIS A 153 12.60 6.95 -15.89
CA HIS A 153 11.23 6.42 -15.88
C HIS A 153 11.02 5.34 -14.82
N THR A 154 12.11 4.84 -14.21
CA THR A 154 12.08 3.72 -13.26
C THR A 154 13.02 3.99 -12.10
N VAL A 155 12.61 3.57 -10.89
CA VAL A 155 13.50 3.44 -9.74
C VAL A 155 13.20 2.11 -9.03
N THR A 156 14.26 1.42 -8.60
CA THR A 156 14.17 0.23 -7.76
C THR A 156 14.87 0.46 -6.43
N PHE A 157 14.12 0.24 -5.35
CA PHE A 157 14.58 0.28 -3.97
C PHE A 157 14.76 -1.13 -3.42
N SER A 158 15.76 -1.30 -2.56
CA SER A 158 16.07 -2.55 -1.87
C SER A 158 16.09 -2.35 -0.36
N LEU A 159 15.47 -3.24 0.39
CA LEU A 159 15.54 -3.30 1.86
C LEU A 159 15.91 -4.73 2.30
N LEU A 160 16.95 -4.83 3.13
CA LEU A 160 17.25 -6.04 3.87
C LEU A 160 16.65 -5.88 5.28
N ASP A 161 15.73 -6.76 5.63
CA ASP A 161 15.10 -6.82 6.94
C ASP A 161 15.58 -8.06 7.70
N PRO A 162 16.52 -7.93 8.66
CA PRO A 162 17.14 -9.06 9.34
C PRO A 162 16.14 -9.91 10.14
N ASP A 163 16.52 -11.18 10.36
CA ASP A 163 15.82 -12.05 11.32
C ASP A 163 15.67 -11.38 12.70
N GLY A 164 14.46 -11.49 13.26
CA GLY A 164 14.08 -10.94 14.55
C GLY A 164 13.83 -9.43 14.58
N PHE A 165 14.03 -8.70 13.47
CA PHE A 165 13.75 -7.26 13.45
C PHE A 165 12.24 -6.99 13.58
N GLN A 166 11.87 -6.04 14.46
CA GLN A 166 10.49 -5.86 14.93
C GLN A 166 9.81 -7.17 15.41
N GLY A 167 10.58 -8.20 15.79
CA GLY A 167 10.02 -9.48 16.25
C GLY A 167 9.57 -10.46 15.16
N PHE A 168 9.72 -10.12 13.87
CA PHE A 168 9.42 -11.05 12.78
C PHE A 168 10.56 -12.05 12.58
N PRO A 169 10.28 -13.37 12.46
CA PRO A 169 11.30 -14.37 12.17
C PRO A 169 11.77 -14.29 10.72
N GLY A 170 12.97 -14.78 10.43
CA GLY A 170 13.55 -14.84 9.10
C GLY A 170 14.06 -13.50 8.57
N THR A 171 15.18 -13.56 7.86
CA THR A 171 15.67 -12.44 7.06
C THR A 171 14.85 -12.34 5.78
N VAL A 172 14.38 -11.14 5.47
CA VAL A 172 13.65 -10.84 4.23
C VAL A 172 14.42 -9.82 3.42
N HIS A 173 14.65 -10.14 2.15
CA HIS A 173 15.14 -9.17 1.17
C HIS A 173 13.97 -8.74 0.28
N THR A 174 13.59 -7.46 0.37
CA THR A 174 12.51 -6.87 -0.40
C THR A 174 13.04 -5.90 -1.45
N MET A 175 12.52 -6.00 -2.67
CA MET A 175 12.70 -5.05 -3.76
C MET A 175 11.38 -4.38 -4.10
N VAL A 176 11.38 -3.07 -4.31
CA VAL A 176 10.22 -2.30 -4.79
C VAL A 176 10.64 -1.53 -6.03
N THR A 177 9.94 -1.75 -7.15
CA THR A 177 10.20 -1.08 -8.41
C THR A 177 8.99 -0.22 -8.79
N TYR A 178 9.22 1.07 -8.99
CA TYR A 178 8.26 2.00 -9.56
C TYR A 178 8.65 2.31 -10.99
N THR A 179 7.71 2.21 -11.93
CA THR A 179 7.94 2.52 -13.35
C THR A 179 6.81 3.38 -13.90
N LEU A 180 7.14 4.58 -14.40
CA LEU A 180 6.23 5.44 -15.14
C LEU A 180 6.29 5.07 -16.62
N MET A 181 5.14 4.72 -17.19
CA MET A 181 4.99 4.29 -18.58
C MET A 181 4.19 5.30 -19.39
N ASN A 182 4.19 5.14 -20.71
CA ASN A 182 3.33 5.95 -21.58
C ASN A 182 1.85 5.78 -21.24
N GLY A 183 1.05 6.79 -21.56
CA GLY A 183 -0.41 6.75 -21.42
C GLY A 183 -0.90 6.83 -19.97
N GLY A 184 -0.13 7.44 -19.07
CA GLY A 184 -0.56 7.64 -17.69
C GLY A 184 -0.43 6.41 -16.78
N ALA A 185 0.26 5.35 -17.20
CA ALA A 185 0.36 4.11 -16.44
C ALA A 185 1.57 4.12 -15.48
N TRP A 186 1.32 3.95 -14.19
CA TRP A 186 2.32 3.76 -13.14
C TRP A 186 2.29 2.29 -12.66
N ASN A 187 3.35 1.56 -12.97
CA ASN A 187 3.54 0.19 -12.52
C ASN A 187 4.33 0.17 -11.22
N ILE A 188 3.84 -0.62 -10.27
CA ILE A 188 4.47 -0.85 -8.98
C ILE A 188 4.61 -2.36 -8.81
N LYS A 189 5.83 -2.81 -8.51
CA LYS A 189 6.13 -4.23 -8.25
C LYS A 189 6.94 -4.35 -6.97
N MET A 190 6.48 -5.20 -6.06
CA MET A 190 7.23 -5.58 -4.86
C MET A 190 7.51 -7.08 -4.89
N HIS A 191 8.75 -7.45 -4.63
CA HIS A 191 9.19 -8.84 -4.57
C HIS A 191 10.00 -9.04 -3.29
N SER A 192 9.63 -10.04 -2.48
CA SER A 192 10.35 -10.37 -1.26
C SER A 192 10.75 -11.84 -1.23
N VAL A 193 11.99 -12.10 -0.86
CA VAL A 193 12.54 -13.44 -0.63
C VAL A 193 12.88 -13.57 0.85
N ALA A 194 12.46 -14.66 1.48
CA ALA A 194 12.70 -14.95 2.89
C ALA A 194 13.55 -16.22 3.07
N ASP A 195 14.47 -16.20 4.04
CA ASP A 195 15.32 -17.36 4.36
C ASP A 195 14.69 -18.34 5.38
N ALA A 196 13.58 -17.95 6.00
CA ALA A 196 12.76 -18.76 6.89
C ALA A 196 11.28 -18.40 6.74
N GLU A 197 10.38 -19.22 7.30
CA GLU A 197 8.95 -18.94 7.30
C GLU A 197 8.63 -17.67 8.10
N THR A 198 7.92 -16.73 7.47
CA THR A 198 7.60 -15.43 8.05
C THR A 198 6.36 -14.82 7.39
N PRO A 199 5.52 -14.05 8.12
CA PRO A 199 4.42 -13.34 7.50
C PRO A 199 4.93 -12.16 6.67
N ILE A 200 4.41 -12.01 5.46
CA ILE A 200 4.69 -10.85 4.59
C ILE A 200 3.37 -10.36 3.99
N MET A 201 3.05 -9.08 4.22
CA MET A 201 1.97 -8.38 3.55
C MET A 201 2.41 -6.94 3.37
N LEU A 202 2.61 -6.51 2.13
CA LEU A 202 3.07 -5.16 1.82
C LEU A 202 1.95 -4.39 1.14
N SER A 203 1.96 -3.08 1.33
CA SER A 203 1.16 -2.17 0.50
C SER A 203 1.83 -0.81 0.39
N CYS A 204 1.21 0.07 -0.38
CA CYS A 204 1.59 1.46 -0.58
C CYS A 204 0.54 2.37 0.04
N HIS A 205 0.97 3.34 0.85
CA HIS A 205 0.06 4.13 1.68
C HIS A 205 -0.11 5.57 1.14
N GLN A 206 -0.40 5.71 -0.17
CA GLN A 206 -0.64 7.04 -0.76
C GLN A 206 -2.01 7.60 -0.34
N TYR A 207 -1.98 8.87 0.06
CA TYR A 207 -3.17 9.65 0.39
C TYR A 207 -3.59 10.46 -0.82
N TRP A 208 -4.72 10.11 -1.44
CA TRP A 208 -5.18 10.69 -2.70
C TRP A 208 -6.19 11.82 -2.48
N ASN A 209 -6.00 12.92 -3.20
CA ASN A 209 -7.03 13.91 -3.49
C ASN A 209 -6.88 14.35 -4.95
N LEU A 210 -7.75 13.82 -5.83
CA LEU A 210 -7.72 14.08 -7.27
C LEU A 210 -8.06 15.52 -7.70
N GLU A 211 -8.41 16.39 -6.75
CA GLU A 211 -8.70 17.81 -7.01
C GLU A 211 -7.54 18.71 -6.59
N ALA A 212 -6.55 18.17 -5.85
CA ALA A 212 -5.49 18.93 -5.21
C ALA A 212 -6.01 20.15 -4.43
N TYR A 213 -7.23 20.03 -3.88
CA TYR A 213 -7.93 21.06 -3.11
C TYR A 213 -8.28 22.35 -3.88
N ASN A 214 -8.29 22.31 -5.22
CA ASN A 214 -8.62 23.49 -6.03
C ASN A 214 -10.13 23.77 -6.11
N GLU A 215 -10.97 22.74 -6.12
CA GLU A 215 -12.44 22.89 -6.19
C GLU A 215 -13.11 22.58 -4.85
N THR A 216 -12.92 21.39 -4.29
CA THR A 216 -13.43 21.02 -2.95
C THR A 216 -12.33 20.94 -1.91
N GLN A 217 -12.72 21.01 -0.63
CA GLN A 217 -11.82 20.82 0.52
C GLN A 217 -11.95 19.42 1.13
N ASP A 218 -12.79 18.56 0.52
CA ASP A 218 -13.23 17.25 1.01
C ASP A 218 -13.35 16.25 -0.16
N LEU A 219 -13.90 15.07 0.11
CA LEU A 219 -14.13 14.01 -0.88
C LEU A 219 -15.50 14.06 -1.60
N THR A 220 -16.28 15.15 -1.50
CA THR A 220 -17.63 15.19 -2.09
C THR A 220 -17.62 15.04 -3.62
N GLY A 221 -16.59 15.55 -4.28
CA GLY A 221 -16.36 15.41 -5.72
C GLY A 221 -15.73 14.07 -6.15
N HIS A 222 -15.30 13.22 -5.20
CA HIS A 222 -14.58 11.98 -5.47
C HIS A 222 -15.52 10.79 -5.48
N TYR A 223 -15.60 10.10 -6.61
CA TYR A 223 -16.43 8.93 -6.81
C TYR A 223 -15.58 7.69 -6.93
N ALA A 224 -16.05 6.59 -6.35
CA ALA A 224 -15.39 5.29 -6.43
C ALA A 224 -16.30 4.22 -7.04
N HIS A 225 -15.66 3.26 -7.68
CA HIS A 225 -16.24 1.98 -8.07
C HIS A 225 -15.32 0.86 -7.55
N ILE A 226 -15.88 -0.01 -6.71
CA ILE A 226 -15.19 -1.13 -6.10
C ILE A 226 -16.07 -2.37 -6.32
N PRO A 227 -15.75 -3.24 -7.30
CA PRO A 227 -16.41 -4.52 -7.48
C PRO A 227 -16.17 -5.41 -6.26
N SER A 228 -17.06 -5.34 -5.28
CA SER A 228 -16.92 -6.01 -3.98
C SER A 228 -18.28 -6.11 -3.31
N SER A 229 -18.67 -7.33 -2.94
CA SER A 229 -19.92 -7.59 -2.20
C SER A 229 -19.71 -7.67 -0.70
N GLN A 230 -18.44 -7.71 -0.24
CA GLN A 230 -18.07 -7.96 1.15
C GLN A 230 -16.84 -7.19 1.59
N ILE A 231 -16.84 -6.79 2.86
CA ILE A 231 -15.64 -6.30 3.57
C ILE A 231 -15.26 -7.29 4.69
N ILE A 232 -14.00 -7.24 5.12
CA ILE A 232 -13.56 -7.93 6.34
C ILE A 232 -14.27 -7.31 7.56
N ALA A 233 -14.88 -8.17 8.38
CA ALA A 233 -15.55 -7.72 9.59
C ALA A 233 -14.54 -7.42 10.71
N THR A 234 -14.63 -6.23 11.29
CA THR A 234 -13.79 -5.78 12.41
C THR A 234 -14.61 -5.50 13.67
N ASN A 235 -13.94 -5.39 14.81
CA ASN A 235 -14.52 -4.81 16.02
C ASN A 235 -14.36 -3.27 16.02
N GLY A 236 -14.83 -2.61 17.09
CA GLY A 236 -14.74 -1.15 17.25
C GLY A 236 -13.32 -0.56 17.29
N LEU A 237 -12.30 -1.41 17.47
CA LEU A 237 -10.86 -1.07 17.40
C LEU A 237 -10.24 -1.45 16.05
N LEU A 238 -11.06 -1.78 15.07
CA LEU A 238 -10.67 -2.15 13.71
C LEU A 238 -9.87 -3.47 13.62
N ILE A 239 -10.03 -4.36 14.60
CA ILE A 239 -9.38 -5.67 14.59
C ILE A 239 -10.29 -6.72 13.93
N PRO A 240 -9.83 -7.42 12.88
CA PRO A 240 -10.60 -8.44 12.15
C PRO A 240 -10.97 -9.62 13.03
N ASN A 241 -12.17 -10.18 12.86
CA ASN A 241 -12.65 -11.29 13.70
C ASN A 241 -12.76 -12.66 13.00
N GLY A 242 -12.36 -12.77 11.73
CA GLY A 242 -12.46 -14.00 10.95
C GLY A 242 -13.76 -14.13 10.14
N SER A 243 -14.63 -13.12 10.19
CA SER A 243 -15.88 -13.08 9.41
C SER A 243 -15.87 -11.94 8.37
N TYR A 244 -16.94 -11.90 7.57
CA TYR A 244 -17.15 -10.92 6.51
C TYR A 244 -18.49 -10.20 6.73
N VAL A 245 -18.57 -8.93 6.34
CA VAL A 245 -19.82 -8.16 6.30
C VAL A 245 -20.29 -8.04 4.85
N ASN A 246 -21.54 -8.40 4.56
CA ASN A 246 -22.17 -8.09 3.28
C ASN A 246 -22.49 -6.60 3.22
N ILE A 247 -22.01 -5.91 2.19
CA ILE A 247 -22.16 -4.46 2.07
C ILE A 247 -23.24 -4.03 1.08
N THR A 248 -23.93 -4.97 0.42
CA THR A 248 -24.98 -4.66 -0.57
C THR A 248 -26.03 -3.72 0.00
N GLY A 249 -26.27 -2.59 -0.66
CA GLY A 249 -27.23 -1.58 -0.24
C GLY A 249 -26.81 -0.74 0.96
N THR A 250 -25.61 -0.94 1.50
CA THR A 250 -25.04 -0.10 2.56
C THR A 250 -24.28 1.10 1.96
N PRO A 251 -23.91 2.10 2.76
CA PRO A 251 -23.05 3.19 2.32
C PRO A 251 -21.66 2.74 1.85
N ALA A 252 -21.18 1.55 2.21
CA ALA A 252 -19.96 0.98 1.66
C ALA A 252 -20.14 0.27 0.30
N ASP A 253 -21.38 0.11 -0.20
CA ASP A 253 -21.62 -0.52 -1.50
C ASP A 253 -21.15 0.36 -2.68
N PHE A 254 -19.94 0.14 -3.16
CA PHE A 254 -19.39 0.82 -4.33
C PHE A 254 -19.46 -0.01 -5.61
N ASN A 255 -20.27 -1.09 -5.66
CA ASN A 255 -20.55 -1.78 -6.93
C ASN A 255 -21.31 -0.88 -7.91
N THR A 256 -22.13 0.02 -7.38
CA THR A 256 -22.63 1.15 -8.14
C THR A 256 -21.78 2.37 -7.82
N PRO A 257 -21.13 2.98 -8.83
CA PRO A 257 -20.43 4.26 -8.71
C PRO A 257 -21.16 5.29 -7.85
N LYS A 258 -20.50 5.83 -6.81
CA LYS A 258 -21.04 6.92 -5.98
C LYS A 258 -19.94 7.74 -5.32
N SER A 259 -20.31 8.93 -4.85
CA SER A 259 -19.40 9.83 -4.12
C SER A 259 -18.99 9.21 -2.78
N ILE A 260 -17.69 9.22 -2.50
CA ILE A 260 -17.14 8.80 -1.21
C ILE A 260 -17.58 9.80 -0.15
N GLY A 261 -17.36 11.11 -0.39
CA GLY A 261 -17.67 12.16 0.58
C GLY A 261 -19.15 12.18 0.99
N ASP A 262 -20.07 12.08 0.03
CA ASP A 262 -21.51 12.06 0.33
C ASP A 262 -21.94 10.80 1.11
N SER A 263 -21.16 9.72 1.02
CA SER A 263 -21.46 8.46 1.69
C SER A 263 -21.00 8.43 3.16
N ILE A 264 -20.08 9.31 3.57
CA ILE A 264 -19.42 9.28 4.90
C ILE A 264 -20.42 9.36 6.05
N ASN A 265 -21.30 10.37 6.06
CA ASN A 265 -22.24 10.55 7.17
C ASN A 265 -23.17 9.36 7.36
N ALA A 266 -23.50 8.66 6.27
CA ALA A 266 -24.37 7.50 6.31
C ALA A 266 -23.69 6.26 6.93
N THR A 267 -22.35 6.25 7.09
CA THR A 267 -21.63 5.14 7.71
C THR A 267 -21.69 5.16 9.25
N ALA A 268 -22.12 6.25 9.87
CA ALA A 268 -22.21 6.39 11.33
C ALA A 268 -22.90 5.22 12.07
N PRO A 269 -24.05 4.66 11.61
CA PRO A 269 -24.68 3.51 12.28
C PRO A 269 -24.00 2.16 11.98
N TYR A 270 -23.02 2.12 11.08
CA TYR A 270 -22.33 0.88 10.66
C TYR A 270 -20.96 0.69 11.34
N GLU A 271 -20.41 1.73 11.98
CA GLU A 271 -19.08 1.73 12.61
C GLU A 271 -17.95 1.28 11.67
N PHE A 272 -18.07 1.61 10.38
CA PHE A 272 -17.10 1.21 9.35
C PHE A 272 -15.68 1.75 9.58
N CYS A 273 -15.51 2.80 10.38
CA CYS A 273 -14.20 3.30 10.80
C CYS A 273 -13.97 3.22 12.32
N GLY A 274 -14.67 2.30 12.99
CA GLY A 274 -14.54 2.06 14.43
C GLY A 274 -15.63 2.74 15.25
N THR A 275 -15.61 2.48 16.56
CA THR A 275 -16.67 2.93 17.47
C THR A 275 -16.76 4.46 17.51
N GLY A 276 -17.95 4.99 17.23
CA GLY A 276 -18.22 6.43 17.25
C GLY A 276 -17.63 7.21 16.07
N CYS A 277 -17.10 6.52 15.06
CA CYS A 277 -16.57 7.12 13.84
C CYS A 277 -17.58 7.07 12.70
N ALA A 278 -17.63 8.15 11.89
CA ALA A 278 -18.30 8.19 10.60
C ALA A 278 -17.26 8.46 9.53
N GLY A 279 -17.17 7.58 8.55
CA GLY A 279 -16.07 7.44 7.61
C GLY A 279 -15.87 6.00 7.16
N PHE A 280 -14.75 5.74 6.50
CA PHE A 280 -14.37 4.41 5.99
C PHE A 280 -12.97 4.05 6.47
N ASP A 281 -12.79 2.82 6.93
CA ASP A 281 -11.48 2.21 7.22
C ASP A 281 -11.63 0.68 7.11
N ASN A 282 -11.85 0.21 5.88
CA ASN A 282 -12.29 -1.16 5.63
C ASN A 282 -11.48 -1.86 4.54
N CYS A 283 -11.26 -3.16 4.74
CA CYS A 283 -10.67 -4.06 3.76
C CYS A 283 -11.79 -4.66 2.90
N PHE A 284 -11.93 -4.18 1.67
CA PHE A 284 -12.84 -4.65 0.63
C PHE A 284 -12.26 -5.88 -0.06
N ILE A 285 -13.07 -6.91 -0.25
CA ILE A 285 -12.67 -8.13 -0.96
C ILE A 285 -13.14 -8.03 -2.40
N TYR A 286 -12.23 -8.14 -3.36
CA TYR A 286 -12.59 -8.04 -4.77
C TYR A 286 -13.46 -9.22 -5.21
N ASP A 287 -14.61 -8.90 -5.81
CA ASP A 287 -15.46 -9.89 -6.48
C ASP A 287 -14.83 -10.24 -7.84
N ASN A 288 -14.73 -11.54 -8.16
CA ASN A 288 -14.46 -12.09 -9.51
C ASN A 288 -13.62 -11.19 -10.45
N LYS A 289 -12.32 -11.06 -10.18
CA LYS A 289 -11.41 -10.21 -10.97
C LYS A 289 -11.53 -10.46 -12.47
N ASN A 290 -11.93 -9.41 -13.19
CA ASN A 290 -12.07 -9.43 -14.64
C ASN A 290 -10.90 -8.68 -15.28
N THR A 291 -10.03 -9.38 -15.99
CA THR A 291 -8.87 -8.78 -16.67
C THR A 291 -9.22 -7.72 -17.73
N SER A 292 -10.48 -7.64 -18.17
CA SER A 292 -10.95 -6.64 -19.15
C SER A 292 -11.47 -5.34 -18.53
N ALA A 293 -11.52 -5.25 -17.19
CA ALA A 293 -11.96 -4.07 -16.45
C ALA A 293 -10.97 -3.77 -15.32
N PRO A 294 -10.89 -2.53 -14.81
CA PRO A 294 -10.10 -2.24 -13.62
C PRO A 294 -10.69 -2.95 -12.39
N ASP A 295 -9.82 -3.39 -11.48
CA ASP A 295 -10.22 -3.92 -10.17
C ASP A 295 -10.76 -2.80 -9.27
N PHE A 296 -10.31 -1.57 -9.47
CA PHE A 296 -10.77 -0.39 -8.72
C PHE A 296 -10.73 0.86 -9.59
N SER A 297 -11.69 1.76 -9.40
CA SER A 297 -11.67 3.08 -10.03
C SER A 297 -12.00 4.18 -9.03
N LEU A 298 -11.26 5.30 -9.10
CA LEU A 298 -11.50 6.55 -8.40
C LEU A 298 -11.47 7.69 -9.41
N TRP A 299 -12.39 8.63 -9.35
CA TRP A 299 -12.33 9.84 -10.17
C TRP A 299 -12.89 11.05 -9.44
N SER A 300 -12.50 12.23 -9.89
CA SER A 300 -13.16 13.48 -9.49
C SER A 300 -14.02 14.02 -10.63
N VAL A 301 -15.27 14.34 -10.32
CA VAL A 301 -16.17 15.02 -11.27
C VAL A 301 -15.77 16.47 -11.54
N ASN A 302 -15.00 17.08 -10.63
CA ASN A 302 -14.58 18.47 -10.74
C ASN A 302 -13.31 18.60 -11.59
N SER A 303 -12.23 17.89 -11.23
CA SER A 303 -10.96 17.95 -11.97
C SER A 303 -10.99 17.12 -13.26
N GLY A 304 -11.90 16.14 -13.35
CA GLY A 304 -11.98 15.19 -14.45
C GLY A 304 -10.88 14.11 -14.41
N ILE A 305 -10.01 14.11 -13.40
CA ILE A 305 -8.96 13.11 -13.24
C ILE A 305 -9.60 11.78 -12.85
N ARG A 306 -9.18 10.70 -13.51
CA ARG A 306 -9.56 9.32 -13.22
C ARG A 306 -8.31 8.47 -12.97
N PHE A 307 -8.39 7.65 -11.94
CA PHE A 307 -7.42 6.66 -11.50
C PHE A 307 -8.08 5.28 -11.58
N ASP A 308 -7.59 4.43 -12.46
CA ASP A 308 -7.98 3.02 -12.57
C ASP A 308 -6.83 2.11 -12.10
N ALA A 309 -7.13 1.07 -11.31
CA ALA A 309 -6.13 0.14 -10.80
C ALA A 309 -6.39 -1.30 -11.28
N TRP A 310 -5.31 -1.98 -11.66
CA TRP A 310 -5.24 -3.44 -11.83
C TRP A 310 -4.21 -3.98 -10.86
N THR A 311 -4.53 -5.05 -10.14
CA THR A 311 -3.65 -5.59 -9.10
C THR A 311 -3.69 -7.11 -9.02
N ASN A 312 -2.64 -7.73 -8.52
CA ASN A 312 -2.66 -9.14 -8.14
C ASN A 312 -3.19 -9.38 -6.71
N GLN A 313 -3.47 -8.31 -5.94
CA GLN A 313 -3.91 -8.41 -4.54
C GLN A 313 -5.39 -8.74 -4.39
N PRO A 314 -5.80 -9.66 -3.50
CA PRO A 314 -7.19 -10.11 -3.41
C PRO A 314 -8.13 -9.08 -2.77
N ALA A 315 -7.58 -8.04 -2.12
CA ALA A 315 -8.35 -7.04 -1.40
C ALA A 315 -7.74 -5.63 -1.51
N LEU A 316 -8.48 -4.67 -0.97
CA LEU A 316 -8.19 -3.25 -0.95
C LEU A 316 -8.55 -2.70 0.42
N GLN A 317 -7.64 -2.01 1.10
CA GLN A 317 -8.01 -1.10 2.19
C GLN A 317 -8.44 0.24 1.61
N LEU A 318 -9.60 0.74 2.03
CA LEU A 318 -10.03 2.11 1.81
C LEU A 318 -10.12 2.82 3.16
N TYR A 319 -9.31 3.86 3.34
CA TYR A 319 -9.36 4.75 4.50
C TYR A 319 -9.67 6.19 4.06
N ALA A 320 -10.74 6.77 4.58
CA ALA A 320 -11.22 8.10 4.17
C ALA A 320 -10.65 9.25 5.02
N CYS A 321 -9.42 9.13 5.53
CA CYS A 321 -8.77 10.20 6.30
C CYS A 321 -9.57 10.66 7.53
N ASN A 322 -10.16 9.73 8.28
CA ASN A 322 -11.13 10.03 9.35
C ASN A 322 -10.55 10.76 10.58
N GLY A 323 -9.22 10.89 10.70
CA GLY A 323 -8.56 11.45 11.89
C GLY A 323 -7.18 12.02 11.58
N ILE A 324 -7.02 12.63 10.40
CA ILE A 324 -5.75 13.25 9.99
C ILE A 324 -5.58 14.63 10.62
N TYR A 325 -6.67 15.32 10.96
CA TYR A 325 -6.62 16.65 11.54
C TYR A 325 -6.43 16.60 13.06
N ASN A 326 -5.40 17.30 13.53
CA ASN A 326 -5.17 17.53 14.95
C ASN A 326 -4.96 19.01 15.21
N ALA A 327 -5.86 19.65 15.96
CA ALA A 327 -5.76 21.09 16.25
C ALA A 327 -4.49 21.47 17.05
N SER A 328 -3.92 20.54 17.82
CA SER A 328 -2.66 20.74 18.56
C SER A 328 -1.42 20.46 17.72
N LEU A 329 -1.57 19.74 16.61
CA LEU A 329 -0.50 19.38 15.70
C LEU A 329 -1.00 19.39 14.24
N PRO A 330 -1.42 20.55 13.71
CA PRO A 330 -2.03 20.59 12.40
C PRO A 330 -0.95 20.38 11.34
N ILE A 331 -1.25 19.56 10.34
CA ILE A 331 -0.32 19.26 9.25
C ILE A 331 -0.55 20.24 8.10
N PRO A 332 0.41 21.14 7.78
CA PRO A 332 0.27 22.05 6.65
C PRO A 332 0.17 21.26 5.34
N ARG A 333 -0.65 21.74 4.41
CA ARG A 333 -0.67 21.19 3.06
C ARG A 333 0.63 21.51 2.34
N LYS A 334 0.93 20.74 1.28
CA LYS A 334 1.95 21.14 0.30
C LYS A 334 1.59 22.46 -0.39
N GLN A 335 2.59 23.18 -0.87
CA GLN A 335 2.43 24.47 -1.58
C GLN A 335 1.47 24.35 -2.76
N ASP A 336 1.61 23.30 -3.57
CA ASP A 336 0.75 23.00 -4.73
C ASP A 336 -0.71 22.68 -4.35
N GLN A 337 -1.01 22.58 -3.05
CA GLN A 337 -2.31 22.24 -2.48
C GLN A 337 -2.86 23.36 -1.57
N GLY A 338 -2.32 24.58 -1.70
CA GLY A 338 -2.73 25.77 -0.94
C GLY A 338 -2.02 25.95 0.41
N GLY A 339 -0.96 25.19 0.67
CA GLY A 339 -0.11 25.37 1.84
C GLY A 339 0.81 26.61 1.76
N PRO A 340 1.47 26.98 2.86
CA PRO A 340 1.41 26.35 4.19
C PRO A 340 0.27 26.90 5.08
N SER A 341 -0.53 27.86 4.60
CA SER A 341 -1.61 28.48 5.39
C SER A 341 -2.87 27.63 5.52
N SER A 342 -2.98 26.58 4.70
CA SER A 342 -4.04 25.58 4.75
C SER A 342 -3.49 24.27 5.33
N TYR A 343 -4.38 23.50 5.97
CA TYR A 343 -4.04 22.24 6.64
C TYR A 343 -4.89 21.09 6.10
N TYR A 344 -4.36 19.87 6.14
CA TYR A 344 -5.17 18.68 5.82
C TYR A 344 -6.27 18.51 6.87
N GLN A 345 -7.51 18.28 6.41
CA GLN A 345 -8.70 18.13 7.26
C GLN A 345 -9.15 16.67 7.26
N ASP A 346 -9.94 16.27 8.26
CA ASP A 346 -10.60 14.97 8.23
C ASP A 346 -11.50 14.85 6.99
N HIS A 347 -11.57 13.64 6.42
CA HIS A 347 -12.37 13.36 5.22
C HIS A 347 -11.95 14.15 3.97
N SER A 348 -10.71 14.63 3.95
CA SER A 348 -10.17 15.45 2.85
C SER A 348 -9.32 14.68 1.85
N CYS A 349 -9.16 13.38 2.05
CA CYS A 349 -8.38 12.47 1.22
C CYS A 349 -8.86 11.03 1.39
N VAL A 350 -8.47 10.17 0.46
CA VAL A 350 -8.69 8.73 0.53
C VAL A 350 -7.36 7.98 0.36
N VAL A 351 -7.10 6.99 1.20
CA VAL A 351 -5.98 6.05 1.06
C VAL A 351 -6.52 4.77 0.44
N ILE A 352 -5.77 4.25 -0.54
CA ILE A 352 -6.09 3.05 -1.31
C ILE A 352 -4.88 2.13 -1.21
N GLU A 353 -4.98 1.09 -0.38
CA GLU A 353 -3.91 0.11 -0.17
C GLU A 353 -4.33 -1.20 -0.85
N GLN A 354 -3.69 -1.55 -1.96
CA GLN A 354 -3.88 -2.87 -2.55
C GLN A 354 -3.18 -3.89 -1.65
N GLU A 355 -3.89 -4.86 -1.09
CA GLU A 355 -3.30 -5.79 -0.11
C GLU A 355 -4.05 -7.13 -0.01
N SER A 356 -3.54 -8.01 0.83
CA SER A 356 -4.24 -9.25 1.20
C SER A 356 -5.19 -8.99 2.36
N TYR A 357 -5.94 -10.01 2.79
CA TYR A 357 -6.88 -9.88 3.91
C TYR A 357 -6.16 -9.51 5.20
N ILE A 358 -6.65 -8.47 5.87
CA ILE A 358 -6.08 -7.94 7.10
C ILE A 358 -6.15 -8.97 8.24
N ASP A 359 -5.09 -9.05 9.04
CA ASP A 359 -4.92 -10.00 10.15
C ASP A 359 -5.19 -11.49 9.82
N ALA A 360 -5.06 -11.93 8.55
CA ALA A 360 -5.36 -13.34 8.21
C ALA A 360 -4.38 -14.33 8.86
N ILE A 361 -3.19 -13.88 9.28
CA ILE A 361 -2.26 -14.64 10.12
C ILE A 361 -2.81 -15.02 11.50
N ASN A 362 -3.93 -14.43 11.93
CA ASN A 362 -4.68 -14.78 13.14
C ASN A 362 -6.11 -15.26 12.86
N ASN A 363 -6.52 -15.33 11.58
CA ASN A 363 -7.88 -15.66 11.17
C ASN A 363 -7.87 -16.76 10.09
N PRO A 364 -7.60 -18.03 10.46
CA PRO A 364 -7.51 -19.15 9.51
C PRO A 364 -8.80 -19.41 8.73
N GLU A 365 -9.94 -18.89 9.18
CA GLU A 365 -11.23 -18.99 8.50
C GLU A 365 -11.23 -18.37 7.10
N TYR A 366 -10.26 -17.49 6.83
CA TYR A 366 -10.07 -16.85 5.54
C TYR A 366 -9.36 -17.72 4.50
N ASP A 367 -8.72 -18.82 4.91
CA ASP A 367 -7.88 -19.67 4.04
C ASP A 367 -6.80 -18.90 3.25
N ALA A 368 -6.36 -17.76 3.79
CA ALA A 368 -5.32 -16.92 3.19
C ALA A 368 -3.95 -17.27 3.79
N ASN A 369 -3.10 -17.94 3.02
CA ASN A 369 -1.74 -18.21 3.46
C ASN A 369 -0.81 -17.01 3.24
N GLN A 370 -0.57 -16.25 4.30
CA GLN A 370 0.36 -15.10 4.30
C GLN A 370 1.76 -15.42 4.84
N ILE A 371 2.08 -16.69 5.08
CA ILE A 371 3.41 -17.13 5.51
C ILE A 371 4.27 -17.49 4.28
N TYR A 372 5.34 -16.72 4.06
CA TYR A 372 6.30 -16.88 2.97
C TYR A 372 7.63 -17.40 3.50
N GLY A 373 8.48 -17.94 2.63
CA GLY A 373 9.71 -18.62 3.06
C GLY A 373 10.50 -19.21 1.90
N PRO A 374 11.52 -20.02 2.16
CA PRO A 374 12.30 -20.69 1.12
C PRO A 374 11.41 -21.45 0.14
N GLY A 375 11.48 -21.08 -1.15
CA GLY A 375 10.69 -21.70 -2.21
C GLY A 375 9.30 -21.11 -2.42
N ARG A 376 8.90 -20.09 -1.65
CA ARG A 376 7.66 -19.32 -1.85
C ARG A 376 7.91 -17.83 -1.62
N ASP A 377 8.31 -17.15 -2.70
CA ASP A 377 8.52 -15.71 -2.70
C ASP A 377 7.18 -14.96 -2.58
N TYR A 378 7.24 -13.75 -2.01
CA TYR A 378 6.13 -12.80 -2.03
C TYR A 378 6.20 -11.95 -3.30
N VAL A 379 5.08 -11.81 -4.00
CA VAL A 379 4.94 -10.95 -5.19
C VAL A 379 3.69 -10.10 -5.06
N TRP A 380 3.87 -8.79 -5.10
CA TRP A 380 2.81 -7.79 -5.15
C TRP A 380 3.00 -6.97 -6.43
N GLU A 381 1.95 -6.80 -7.22
CA GLU A 381 1.98 -6.04 -8.46
C GLU A 381 0.69 -5.26 -8.63
N SER A 382 0.82 -3.96 -8.90
CA SER A 382 -0.31 -3.10 -9.27
C SER A 382 0.08 -2.15 -10.40
N THR A 383 -0.87 -1.87 -11.29
CA THR A 383 -0.78 -0.87 -12.36
C THR A 383 -1.87 0.16 -12.15
N TYR A 384 -1.48 1.41 -11.94
CA TYR A 384 -2.38 2.55 -11.77
C TYR A 384 -2.38 3.38 -13.05
N VAL A 385 -3.52 3.51 -13.72
CA VAL A 385 -3.65 4.25 -14.97
C VAL A 385 -4.41 5.54 -14.71
N PHE A 386 -3.77 6.66 -15.02
CA PHE A 386 -4.33 8.00 -14.89
C PHE A 386 -4.81 8.51 -16.23
N SER A 387 -6.05 8.99 -16.27
CA SER A 387 -6.69 9.53 -17.47
C SER A 387 -7.58 10.72 -17.13
N VAL A 388 -8.08 11.39 -18.17
CA VAL A 388 -9.10 12.42 -18.05
C VAL A 388 -10.42 11.84 -18.53
N MET A 389 -11.48 11.98 -17.74
CA MET A 389 -12.83 11.59 -18.12
C MET A 389 -13.26 12.35 -19.37
N LYS A 390 -13.87 11.63 -20.31
CA LYS A 390 -14.51 12.23 -21.49
C LYS A 390 -15.91 12.68 -21.09
N ASP A 391 -16.28 13.90 -21.47
CA ASP A 391 -17.61 14.47 -21.27
C ASP A 391 -18.73 13.61 -21.89
#